data_AF-A0A8H3DSR9-F1
#
_entry.id   AF-A0A8H3DSR9-F1
#
_cell.length_a   1.000
_cell.length_b   1.000
_cell.length_c   1.000
_cell.angle_alpha   90.00
_cell.angle_beta   90.00
_cell.angle_gamma   90.00
#
_symmetry.space_group_name_H-M   'P 1'
#
loop_
_entity.id
_entity.type
_entity.pdbx_description
1 polymer ?
#
loop_
_entity_poly.entity_id
_entity_poly.type
_entity_poly.pdbx_seq_one_letter_code
_entity_poly.pdbx_strand_id
1 'polypeptide(L)'
;MTMDQICSPPELPPYLKNIHDLKPIQGIPSDEEMIEIHDVIRMAQKVVEAPGVGDPVLLYQLTEHLFNAQMFRYRSNYLTAVFPEDNTYTPPTLPAHISVSLEPIAGTPSDGEIMKVQEALRSYQQFSSVVSMFDPRVNMELSQHLFDLQIAKYTQNVRQNQIKSTSGEAPDSSSTKVVEQTAGSTPDLKATTNNPGSGANSSVSDQSARLVPKVDVQNALEQSNRLAEQANQLIERSNQIAERSNQIAERSNQLAERSDQSFEHSNKLAERFNELFERLNQHSEQSNQHHERANHLVEKLPKSVEKLGDALKVINKVLVRIQHAIVRSHRGNTIDALGCLVNEEGKTALFSKLKRQNILDRTSQSGNRANCRLQVVIEGGWEECFIPDNWLGELVRFFGIGKGICENESSGKLKAGKSDEARNKLCDYLSSALG
;
A
#
# COMPACT_ATOMS: atom_id res chain seq x y z
N MET A 1 -17.53 -18.66 -8.59
CA MET A 1 -16.30 -17.97 -9.03
C MET A 1 -15.15 -18.93 -8.82
N THR A 2 -14.36 -19.18 -9.85
CA THR A 2 -13.32 -20.22 -9.93
C THR A 2 -12.26 -20.06 -8.82
N MET A 3 -12.16 -21.07 -7.95
CA MET A 3 -11.26 -21.20 -6.80
C MET A 3 -9.80 -21.55 -7.20
N ASP A 4 -9.36 -21.18 -8.40
CA ASP A 4 -8.03 -21.53 -8.94
C ASP A 4 -6.97 -20.43 -8.69
N GLN A 5 -7.05 -19.76 -7.54
CA GLN A 5 -5.97 -18.86 -7.12
C GLN A 5 -5.00 -19.62 -6.22
N ILE A 6 -3.76 -19.77 -6.68
CA ILE A 6 -2.67 -20.42 -5.96
C ILE A 6 -1.91 -19.34 -5.17
N CYS A 7 -1.79 -19.52 -3.86
CA CYS A 7 -0.93 -18.68 -3.02
C CYS A 7 0.47 -19.28 -3.01
N SER A 8 1.44 -18.64 -3.67
CA SER A 8 2.82 -19.15 -3.74
C SER A 8 3.71 -18.48 -2.67
N PRO A 9 4.48 -19.26 -1.89
CA PRO A 9 5.41 -18.71 -0.91
C PRO A 9 6.71 -18.19 -1.56
N PRO A 10 7.42 -17.26 -0.91
CA PRO A 10 8.75 -16.83 -1.36
C PRO A 10 9.79 -17.94 -1.18
N GLU A 11 10.92 -17.82 -1.89
CA GLU A 11 12.04 -18.74 -1.73
C GLU A 11 12.69 -18.57 -0.35
N LEU A 12 12.67 -19.65 0.44
CA LEU A 12 13.23 -19.65 1.78
C LEU A 12 14.73 -19.98 1.76
N PRO A 13 15.56 -19.21 2.49
CA PRO A 13 16.94 -19.59 2.78
C PRO A 13 17.03 -20.95 3.48
N PRO A 14 18.15 -21.68 3.35
CA PRO A 14 18.29 -23.03 3.90
C PRO A 14 17.97 -23.15 5.39
N TYR A 15 18.29 -22.12 6.19
CA TYR A 15 18.06 -22.14 7.64
C TYR A 15 16.57 -22.06 8.03
N LEU A 16 15.69 -21.48 7.19
CA LEU A 16 14.24 -21.51 7.39
C LEU A 16 13.62 -22.74 6.73
N LYS A 17 14.06 -23.05 5.50
CA LYS A 17 13.54 -24.17 4.70
C LYS A 17 13.73 -25.53 5.37
N ASN A 18 14.81 -25.71 6.11
CA ASN A 18 15.09 -26.96 6.83
C ASN A 18 14.14 -27.21 8.02
N ILE A 19 13.42 -26.18 8.49
CA ILE A 19 12.48 -26.28 9.62
C ILE A 19 11.05 -26.34 9.09
N HIS A 20 10.69 -25.38 8.24
CA HIS A 20 9.38 -25.31 7.58
C HIS A 20 9.58 -25.05 6.08
N ASP A 21 9.14 -25.99 5.25
CA ASP A 21 9.16 -25.88 3.80
C ASP A 21 7.77 -25.46 3.32
N LEU A 22 7.55 -24.14 3.21
CA LEU A 22 6.27 -23.60 2.77
C LEU A 22 5.98 -24.05 1.34
N LYS A 23 4.83 -24.70 1.15
CA LYS A 23 4.35 -25.15 -0.16
C LYS A 23 3.33 -24.17 -0.74
N PRO A 24 3.17 -24.12 -2.07
CA PRO A 24 2.06 -23.40 -2.68
C PRO A 24 0.71 -23.92 -2.17
N ILE A 25 -0.13 -23.00 -1.69
CA ILE A 25 -1.47 -23.32 -1.16
C ILE A 25 -2.48 -23.20 -2.29
N GLN A 26 -3.27 -24.25 -2.50
CA GLN A 26 -4.36 -24.28 -3.47
C GLN A 26 -5.71 -24.32 -2.75
N GLY A 27 -6.55 -23.30 -2.95
CA GLY A 27 -7.86 -23.21 -2.31
C GLY A 27 -7.80 -22.50 -0.95
N ILE A 28 -8.65 -22.93 0.00
CA ILE A 28 -8.75 -22.32 1.33
C ILE A 28 -7.59 -22.86 2.19
N PRO A 29 -6.72 -21.98 2.73
CA PRO A 29 -5.63 -22.41 3.61
C PRO A 29 -6.14 -23.16 4.85
N SER A 30 -5.50 -24.30 5.15
CA SER A 30 -5.71 -25.07 6.37
C SER A 30 -5.09 -24.38 7.60
N ASP A 31 -5.50 -24.80 8.80
CA ASP A 31 -4.94 -24.27 10.04
C ASP A 31 -3.43 -24.60 10.14
N GLU A 32 -3.02 -25.79 9.71
CA GLU A 32 -1.62 -26.21 9.67
C GLU A 32 -0.77 -25.32 8.75
N GLU A 33 -1.23 -25.06 7.52
CA GLU A 33 -0.52 -24.18 6.57
C GLU A 33 -0.41 -22.74 7.11
N MET A 34 -1.47 -22.24 7.75
CA MET A 34 -1.45 -20.91 8.37
C MET A 34 -0.46 -20.84 9.54
N ILE A 35 -0.41 -21.87 10.38
CA ILE A 35 0.54 -21.96 11.50
C ILE A 35 1.98 -21.98 10.97
N GLU A 36 2.28 -22.76 9.93
CA GLU A 36 3.61 -22.80 9.33
C GLU A 36 4.07 -21.43 8.80
N ILE A 37 3.19 -20.68 8.14
CA ILE A 37 3.50 -19.31 7.66
C ILE A 37 3.84 -18.39 8.85
N HIS A 38 3.02 -18.42 9.91
CA HIS A 38 3.26 -17.63 11.11
C HIS A 38 4.58 -18.00 11.81
N ASP A 39 4.92 -19.28 11.84
CA ASP A 39 6.15 -19.78 12.43
C ASP A 39 7.37 -19.32 11.65
N VAL A 40 7.35 -19.41 10.31
CA VAL A 40 8.43 -18.91 9.46
C VAL A 40 8.61 -17.41 9.62
N ILE A 41 7.54 -16.62 9.63
CA ILE A 41 7.61 -15.16 9.86
C ILE A 41 8.24 -14.85 11.21
N ARG A 42 7.81 -15.53 12.27
CA ARG A 42 8.33 -15.34 13.63
C ARG A 42 9.82 -15.67 13.71
N MET A 43 10.27 -16.74 13.05
CA MET A 43 11.69 -17.09 12.99
C MET A 43 12.48 -16.07 12.17
N ALA A 44 11.95 -15.63 11.02
CA ALA A 44 12.56 -14.59 10.21
C ALA A 44 12.73 -13.27 10.99
N GLN A 45 11.72 -12.86 11.77
CA GLN A 45 11.77 -11.67 12.62
C GLN A 45 12.89 -11.75 13.67
N LYS A 46 13.07 -12.90 14.34
CA LYS A 46 14.18 -13.11 15.29
C LYS A 46 15.57 -13.01 14.64
N VAL A 47 15.68 -13.41 13.37
CA VAL A 47 16.95 -13.36 12.62
C VAL A 47 17.22 -11.96 12.05
N VAL A 48 16.18 -11.18 11.76
CA VAL A 48 16.31 -9.77 11.33
C VAL A 48 16.96 -8.90 12.41
N GLU A 49 16.78 -9.24 13.69
CA GLU A 49 17.45 -8.59 14.81
C GLU A 49 18.96 -8.93 14.92
N ALA A 50 19.45 -9.93 14.18
CA ALA A 50 20.86 -10.34 14.16
C ALA A 50 21.66 -9.62 13.05
N PRO A 51 22.82 -8.99 13.34
CA PRO A 51 23.59 -8.24 12.35
C PRO A 51 24.06 -9.14 11.19
N GLY A 52 23.68 -8.78 9.96
CA GLY A 52 24.21 -9.38 8.72
C GLY A 52 23.53 -10.65 8.22
N VAL A 53 22.49 -11.15 8.91
CA VAL A 53 21.74 -12.37 8.52
C VAL A 53 20.29 -12.05 8.12
N GLY A 54 19.72 -10.97 8.66
CA GLY A 54 18.38 -10.51 8.32
C GLY A 54 18.23 -10.00 6.88
N ASP A 55 17.26 -10.53 6.15
CA ASP A 55 16.79 -9.97 4.88
C ASP A 55 15.40 -9.32 5.05
N PRO A 56 15.34 -7.97 5.12
CA PRO A 56 14.06 -7.25 5.21
C PRO A 56 13.14 -7.51 4.01
N VAL A 57 13.68 -7.81 2.83
CA VAL A 57 12.90 -8.08 1.62
C VAL A 57 12.17 -9.42 1.76
N LEU A 58 12.85 -10.45 2.27
CA LEU A 58 12.23 -11.74 2.55
C LEU A 58 11.09 -11.61 3.59
N LEU A 59 11.29 -10.83 4.65
CA LEU A 59 10.24 -10.61 5.66
C LEU A 59 9.00 -9.96 5.03
N TYR A 60 9.18 -8.96 4.16
CA TYR A 60 8.09 -8.36 3.42
C TYR A 60 7.36 -9.39 2.55
N GLN A 61 8.07 -10.20 1.77
CA GLN A 61 7.47 -11.24 0.92
C GLN A 61 6.71 -12.29 1.73
N LEU A 62 7.21 -12.67 2.91
CA LEU A 62 6.51 -13.57 3.83
C LEU A 62 5.23 -12.94 4.38
N THR A 63 5.25 -11.66 4.75
CA THR A 63 4.06 -10.95 5.20
C THR A 63 3.03 -10.77 4.08
N GLU A 64 3.46 -10.59 2.84
CA GLU A 64 2.59 -10.58 1.65
C GLU A 64 1.94 -11.95 1.43
N HIS A 65 2.71 -13.03 1.57
CA HIS A 65 2.19 -14.39 1.48
C HIS A 65 1.13 -14.68 2.57
N LEU A 66 1.40 -14.27 3.82
CA LEU A 66 0.42 -14.36 4.91
C LEU A 66 -0.85 -13.55 4.61
N PHE A 67 -0.71 -12.32 4.13
CA PHE A 67 -1.85 -11.47 3.76
C PHE A 67 -2.75 -12.16 2.73
N ASN A 68 -2.16 -12.75 1.68
CA ASN A 68 -2.90 -13.48 0.66
C ASN A 68 -3.63 -14.69 1.25
N ALA A 69 -2.97 -15.48 2.10
CA ALA A 69 -3.58 -16.61 2.79
C ALA A 69 -4.76 -16.19 3.69
N GLN A 70 -4.59 -15.14 4.50
CA GLN A 70 -5.64 -14.60 5.35
C GLN A 70 -6.81 -14.06 4.53
N MET A 71 -6.54 -13.43 3.38
CA MET A 71 -7.56 -12.96 2.45
C MET A 71 -8.38 -14.11 1.88
N PHE A 72 -7.79 -15.27 1.58
CA PHE A 72 -8.55 -16.44 1.13
C PHE A 72 -9.56 -16.92 2.18
N ARG A 73 -9.13 -17.01 3.45
CA ARG A 73 -10.02 -17.39 4.56
C ARG A 73 -11.14 -16.36 4.75
N TYR A 74 -10.81 -15.07 4.72
CA TYR A 74 -11.80 -13.99 4.81
C TYR A 74 -12.86 -14.10 3.71
N ARG A 75 -12.43 -14.27 2.45
CA ARG A 75 -13.34 -14.38 1.30
C ARG A 75 -14.25 -15.60 1.43
N SER A 76 -13.72 -16.74 1.88
CA SER A 76 -14.51 -17.95 2.10
C SER A 76 -15.59 -17.74 3.17
N ASN A 77 -15.22 -17.14 4.30
CA ASN A 77 -16.08 -17.05 5.48
C ASN A 77 -17.11 -15.92 5.40
N TYR A 78 -16.80 -14.80 4.74
CA TYR A 78 -17.58 -13.56 4.88
C TYR A 78 -18.13 -12.97 3.58
N LEU A 79 -17.62 -13.36 2.40
CA LEU A 79 -18.14 -12.86 1.12
C LEU A 79 -19.26 -13.71 0.52
N THR A 80 -19.67 -14.77 1.21
CA THR A 80 -20.83 -15.58 0.82
C THR A 80 -22.15 -14.95 1.30
N ALA A 81 -22.10 -14.03 2.27
CA ALA A 81 -23.28 -13.35 2.82
C ALA A 81 -23.84 -12.28 1.86
N VAL A 82 -25.17 -12.20 1.76
CA VAL A 82 -25.89 -11.25 0.89
C VAL A 82 -25.67 -9.81 1.35
N PHE A 83 -25.53 -9.60 2.66
CA PHE A 83 -25.20 -8.31 3.26
C PHE A 83 -24.02 -8.45 4.24
N PRO A 84 -22.99 -7.59 4.12
CA PRO A 84 -21.78 -7.63 4.96
C PRO A 84 -22.01 -7.17 6.40
N GLU A 85 -23.16 -6.54 6.68
CA GLU A 85 -23.58 -6.04 8.00
C GLU A 85 -24.10 -7.17 8.90
N ASP A 86 -24.44 -8.31 8.32
CA ASP A 86 -24.92 -9.50 9.04
C ASP A 86 -23.76 -10.41 9.49
N ASN A 87 -22.53 -10.08 9.11
CA ASN A 87 -21.35 -10.88 9.48
C ASN A 87 -21.08 -10.73 10.97
N THR A 88 -20.89 -11.87 11.65
CA THR A 88 -20.44 -11.93 13.04
C THR A 88 -19.03 -12.48 13.08
N TYR A 89 -18.11 -11.71 13.67
CA TYR A 89 -16.70 -12.08 13.84
C TYR A 89 -16.51 -12.62 15.25
N THR A 90 -16.31 -13.94 15.37
CA THR A 90 -16.12 -14.61 16.66
C THR A 90 -14.63 -14.70 16.97
N PRO A 91 -14.16 -14.17 18.12
CA PRO A 91 -12.76 -14.28 18.53
C PRO A 91 -12.42 -15.71 18.98
N PRO A 92 -11.15 -16.12 18.92
CA PRO A 92 -10.70 -17.39 19.49
C PRO A 92 -10.77 -17.38 21.02
N THR A 93 -10.80 -18.57 21.61
CA THR A 93 -10.76 -18.71 23.08
C THR A 93 -9.36 -18.37 23.59
N LEU A 94 -9.26 -17.33 24.40
CA LEU A 94 -7.98 -16.89 24.96
C LEU A 94 -7.62 -17.65 26.25
N PRO A 95 -6.34 -17.98 26.46
CA PRO A 95 -5.88 -18.56 27.72
C PRO A 95 -6.07 -17.63 28.92
N ALA A 96 -6.25 -18.21 30.11
CA ALA A 96 -6.52 -17.47 31.35
C ALA A 96 -5.42 -16.47 31.78
N HIS A 97 -4.20 -16.58 31.23
CA HIS A 97 -3.11 -15.65 31.51
C HIS A 97 -3.18 -14.35 30.68
N ILE A 98 -4.09 -14.25 29.71
CA ILE A 98 -4.37 -13.03 28.95
C ILE A 98 -5.54 -12.30 29.59
N SER A 99 -5.32 -11.07 30.05
CA SER A 99 -6.32 -10.27 30.78
C SER A 99 -7.37 -9.61 29.88
N VAL A 100 -7.21 -9.66 28.57
CA VAL A 100 -8.12 -9.03 27.60
C VAL A 100 -9.27 -9.99 27.30
N SER A 101 -10.51 -9.54 27.53
CA SER A 101 -11.72 -10.26 27.12
C SER A 101 -12.17 -9.78 25.74
N LEU A 102 -12.28 -10.73 24.79
CA LEU A 102 -12.79 -10.47 23.45
C LEU A 102 -14.21 -11.02 23.33
N GLU A 103 -15.12 -10.21 22.80
CA GLU A 103 -16.51 -10.57 22.57
C GLU A 103 -16.77 -10.70 21.06
N PRO A 104 -17.76 -11.52 20.63
CA PRO A 104 -18.16 -11.57 19.23
C PRO A 104 -18.65 -10.21 18.73
N ILE A 105 -18.12 -9.76 17.59
CA ILE A 105 -18.45 -8.46 16.99
C ILE A 105 -19.41 -8.68 15.83
N ALA A 106 -20.61 -8.14 15.92
CA ALA A 106 -21.60 -8.19 14.84
C ALA A 106 -21.55 -6.89 14.01
N GLY A 107 -21.50 -7.03 12.69
CA GLY A 107 -21.53 -5.91 11.76
C GLY A 107 -20.20 -5.15 11.66
N THR A 108 -20.26 -3.81 11.62
CA THR A 108 -19.06 -2.99 11.37
C THR A 108 -18.26 -2.80 12.66
N PRO A 109 -16.99 -3.25 12.71
CA PRO A 109 -16.18 -3.11 13.92
C PRO A 109 -15.74 -1.66 14.17
N SER A 110 -15.81 -1.25 15.43
CA SER A 110 -15.32 0.04 15.92
C SER A 110 -13.80 0.06 16.10
N ASP A 111 -13.20 1.26 16.19
CA ASP A 111 -11.77 1.41 16.51
C ASP A 111 -11.40 0.78 17.87
N GLY A 112 -12.29 0.92 18.86
CA GLY A 112 -12.06 0.37 20.20
C GLY A 112 -12.01 -1.16 20.20
N GLU A 113 -12.87 -1.81 19.41
CA GLU A 113 -12.88 -3.27 19.29
C GLU A 113 -11.63 -3.80 18.57
N ILE A 114 -11.22 -3.16 17.47
CA ILE A 114 -9.97 -3.54 16.77
C ILE A 114 -8.77 -3.34 17.69
N MET A 115 -8.74 -2.25 18.46
CA MET A 115 -7.64 -1.95 19.37
C MET A 115 -7.55 -2.97 20.51
N LYS A 116 -8.67 -3.48 21.04
CA LYS A 116 -8.69 -4.57 22.03
C LYS A 116 -8.09 -5.85 21.45
N VAL A 117 -8.43 -6.22 20.22
CA VAL A 117 -7.87 -7.41 19.55
C VAL A 117 -6.37 -7.23 19.30
N GLN A 118 -5.92 -6.04 18.91
CA GLN A 118 -4.49 -5.73 18.77
C GLN A 118 -3.74 -5.83 20.09
N GLU A 119 -4.33 -5.34 21.19
CA GLU A 119 -3.76 -5.45 22.53
C GLU A 119 -3.66 -6.92 22.96
N ALA A 120 -4.71 -7.72 22.73
CA ALA A 120 -4.70 -9.15 22.99
C ALA A 120 -3.59 -9.86 22.20
N LEU A 121 -3.46 -9.59 20.89
CA LEU A 121 -2.45 -10.19 20.03
C LEU A 121 -1.04 -9.81 20.47
N ARG A 122 -0.80 -8.52 20.74
CA ARG A 122 0.49 -8.03 21.22
C ARG A 122 0.86 -8.67 22.56
N SER A 123 -0.08 -8.74 23.50
CA SER A 123 0.14 -9.36 24.81
C SER A 123 0.44 -10.85 24.66
N TYR A 124 -0.26 -11.55 23.76
CA TYR A 124 -0.04 -12.97 23.52
C TYR A 124 1.33 -13.25 22.89
N GLN A 125 1.77 -12.42 21.95
CA GLN A 125 3.07 -12.55 21.28
C GLN A 125 4.26 -12.32 22.22
N GLN A 126 4.09 -11.62 23.36
CA GLN A 126 5.14 -11.49 24.37
C GLN A 126 5.55 -12.85 24.96
N PHE A 127 4.62 -13.81 25.00
CA PHE A 127 4.89 -15.18 25.46
C PHE A 127 5.52 -16.07 24.39
N SER A 128 5.80 -15.57 23.19
CA SER A 128 6.39 -16.35 22.08
C SER A 128 7.78 -16.96 22.37
N SER A 129 8.43 -16.53 23.45
CA SER A 129 9.68 -17.09 23.98
C SER A 129 9.46 -18.23 25.00
N VAL A 130 8.26 -18.36 25.54
CA VAL A 130 7.88 -19.33 26.59
C VAL A 130 6.95 -20.39 26.00
N VAL A 131 7.51 -21.53 25.61
CA VAL A 131 6.80 -22.62 24.92
C VAL A 131 5.57 -23.12 25.68
N SER A 132 5.58 -23.09 27.03
CA SER A 132 4.44 -23.54 27.85
C SER A 132 3.28 -22.55 27.91
N MET A 133 3.47 -21.30 27.49
CA MET A 133 2.46 -20.23 27.52
C MET A 133 2.00 -19.81 26.12
N PHE A 134 2.67 -20.29 25.07
CA PHE A 134 2.38 -19.91 23.69
C PHE A 134 1.89 -21.12 22.87
N ASP A 135 0.67 -21.00 22.37
CA ASP A 135 0.04 -21.92 21.43
C ASP A 135 0.03 -21.26 20.03
N PRO A 136 0.75 -21.83 19.04
CA PRO A 136 0.76 -21.31 17.67
C PRO A 136 -0.64 -21.20 17.06
N ARG A 137 -1.57 -22.11 17.42
CA ARG A 137 -2.94 -22.10 16.89
C ARG A 137 -3.71 -20.88 17.35
N VAL A 138 -3.66 -20.57 18.65
CA VAL A 138 -4.32 -19.39 19.21
C VAL A 138 -3.76 -18.10 18.60
N ASN A 139 -2.45 -18.01 18.39
CA ASN A 139 -1.83 -16.85 17.75
C ASN A 139 -2.30 -16.68 16.29
N MET A 140 -2.36 -17.79 15.54
CA MET A 140 -2.84 -17.80 14.16
C MET A 140 -4.32 -17.38 14.08
N GLU A 141 -5.18 -17.95 14.92
CA GLU A 141 -6.61 -17.60 14.95
C GLU A 141 -6.84 -16.14 15.35
N LEU A 142 -6.06 -15.64 16.33
CA LEU A 142 -6.15 -14.25 16.77
C LEU A 142 -5.64 -13.28 15.70
N SER A 143 -4.61 -13.67 14.96
CA SER A 143 -4.13 -12.90 13.80
C SER A 143 -5.14 -12.89 12.66
N GLN A 144 -5.81 -14.01 12.38
CA GLN A 144 -6.89 -14.08 11.38
C GLN A 144 -8.07 -13.20 11.81
N HIS A 145 -8.48 -13.28 13.08
CA HIS A 145 -9.58 -12.47 13.61
C HIS A 145 -9.28 -10.97 13.49
N LEU A 146 -8.07 -10.53 13.83
CA LEU A 146 -7.66 -9.15 13.64
C LEU A 146 -7.73 -8.73 12.16
N PHE A 147 -7.23 -9.58 11.27
CA PHE A 147 -7.27 -9.33 9.83
C PHE A 147 -8.71 -9.17 9.33
N ASP A 148 -9.61 -10.06 9.73
CA ASP A 148 -11.01 -10.04 9.31
C ASP A 148 -11.69 -8.73 9.70
N LEU A 149 -11.48 -8.25 10.92
CA LEU A 149 -12.02 -6.96 11.38
C LEU A 149 -11.46 -5.77 10.59
N GLN A 150 -10.17 -5.80 10.26
CA GLN A 150 -9.53 -4.75 9.47
C GLN A 150 -10.09 -4.68 8.05
N ILE A 151 -10.26 -5.83 7.39
CA ILE A 151 -10.86 -5.89 6.05
C ILE A 151 -12.34 -5.51 6.09
N ALA A 152 -13.08 -5.92 7.11
CA ALA A 152 -14.48 -5.54 7.31
C ALA A 152 -14.64 -4.02 7.38
N LYS A 153 -13.83 -3.37 8.25
CA LYS A 153 -13.83 -1.90 8.39
C LYS A 153 -13.42 -1.19 7.12
N TYR A 154 -12.34 -1.65 6.47
CA TYR A 154 -11.87 -1.07 5.21
C TYR A 154 -12.95 -1.13 4.13
N THR A 155 -13.58 -2.29 3.96
CA THR A 155 -14.61 -2.50 2.94
C THR A 155 -15.81 -1.58 3.19
N GLN A 156 -16.21 -1.37 4.45
CA GLN A 156 -17.32 -0.47 4.79
C GLN A 156 -16.97 1.00 4.52
N ASN A 157 -15.76 1.44 4.86
CA ASN A 157 -15.32 2.81 4.59
C ASN A 157 -15.30 3.11 3.09
N VAL A 158 -14.83 2.17 2.26
CA VAL A 158 -14.85 2.32 0.78
C VAL A 158 -16.28 2.47 0.27
N ARG A 159 -17.23 1.67 0.77
CA ARG A 159 -18.65 1.79 0.39
C ARG A 159 -19.26 3.12 0.82
N GLN A 160 -19.04 3.55 2.06
CA GLN A 160 -19.52 4.84 2.54
C GLN A 160 -18.95 6.02 1.73
N ASN A 161 -17.68 5.94 1.33
CA ASN A 161 -17.05 6.96 0.49
C ASN A 161 -17.60 6.96 -0.94
N GLN A 162 -17.92 5.79 -1.51
CA GLN A 162 -18.61 5.71 -2.81
C GLN A 162 -20.02 6.32 -2.77
N ILE A 163 -20.77 6.05 -1.70
CA ILE A 163 -22.10 6.65 -1.50
C ILE A 163 -22.00 8.18 -1.35
N LYS A 164 -21.03 8.67 -0.56
CA LYS A 164 -20.76 10.12 -0.40
C LYS A 164 -20.32 10.81 -1.70
N SER A 165 -19.63 10.11 -2.61
CA SER A 165 -19.20 10.66 -3.91
C SER A 165 -20.31 10.76 -4.96
N THR A 166 -21.48 10.14 -4.73
CA THR A 166 -22.63 10.18 -5.66
C THR A 166 -23.65 11.28 -5.32
N SER A 167 -23.55 11.90 -4.15
CA SER A 167 -24.42 13.01 -3.72
C SER A 167 -23.64 14.34 -3.68
N GLY A 168 -23.74 15.14 -4.74
CA GLY A 168 -23.27 16.52 -4.77
C GLY A 168 -24.20 17.49 -4.01
N GLU A 169 -23.58 18.46 -3.35
CA GLU A 169 -24.03 19.46 -2.34
C GLU A 169 -25.27 20.32 -2.74
N ALA A 170 -26.02 21.02 -1.86
CA ALA A 170 -25.59 21.98 -0.81
C ALA A 170 -26.77 22.39 0.14
N PRO A 171 -26.73 23.54 0.86
CA PRO A 171 -26.62 23.66 2.33
C PRO A 171 -27.92 24.14 3.03
N ASP A 172 -28.11 23.85 4.33
CA ASP A 172 -28.31 24.89 5.36
C ASP A 172 -28.48 24.37 6.79
N SER A 173 -28.20 25.30 7.69
CA SER A 173 -28.16 25.32 9.16
C SER A 173 -29.26 24.60 9.98
N SER A 174 -28.85 23.98 11.09
CA SER A 174 -28.96 24.55 12.46
C SER A 174 -28.99 23.47 13.55
N SER A 175 -28.09 23.58 14.54
CA SER A 175 -28.45 23.79 15.96
C SER A 175 -27.30 23.37 16.90
N THR A 176 -26.62 24.40 17.41
CA THR A 176 -26.34 24.65 18.84
C THR A 176 -26.12 23.45 19.79
N LYS A 177 -24.90 23.39 20.37
CA LYS A 177 -24.71 23.54 21.83
C LYS A 177 -23.23 23.77 22.20
N VAL A 178 -22.97 25.01 22.60
CA VAL A 178 -22.17 25.48 23.76
C VAL A 178 -20.87 24.73 24.08
N VAL A 179 -19.76 25.40 23.75
CA VAL A 179 -18.44 25.26 24.39
C VAL A 179 -18.29 26.43 25.35
N GLU A 180 -17.79 26.17 26.56
CA GLU A 180 -17.17 27.21 27.40
C GLU A 180 -15.89 26.63 28.05
N GLN A 181 -14.74 27.09 27.55
CA GLN A 181 -13.49 27.21 28.30
C GLN A 181 -13.60 28.54 29.09
N THR A 182 -13.01 28.80 30.26
CA THR A 182 -11.57 28.84 30.54
C THR A 182 -11.33 29.24 32.01
N ALA A 183 -10.23 28.75 32.58
CA ALA A 183 -9.30 29.37 33.56
C ALA A 183 -9.78 30.13 34.83
N GLY A 184 -9.26 29.65 35.97
CA GLY A 184 -8.42 30.48 36.87
C GLY A 184 -9.05 30.96 38.18
N SER A 185 -8.58 30.43 39.32
CA SER A 185 -8.07 31.16 40.51
C SER A 185 -8.00 30.23 41.75
N THR A 186 -6.80 30.08 42.31
CA THR A 186 -6.55 29.78 43.75
C THR A 186 -6.85 31.03 44.61
N PRO A 187 -6.90 30.99 45.96
CA PRO A 187 -6.60 29.91 46.93
C PRO A 187 -7.69 29.72 48.03
N ASP A 188 -7.65 28.62 48.78
CA ASP A 188 -7.68 28.66 50.25
C ASP A 188 -7.67 27.26 50.88
N LEU A 189 -6.58 26.97 51.59
CA LEU A 189 -6.42 25.83 52.49
C LEU A 189 -6.89 26.25 53.89
N LYS A 190 -7.96 25.63 54.40
CA LYS A 190 -8.25 25.59 55.84
C LYS A 190 -8.03 24.19 56.38
N ALA A 191 -6.91 24.05 57.08
CA ALA A 191 -6.56 22.89 57.90
C ALA A 191 -7.45 22.83 59.14
N THR A 192 -8.12 21.69 59.34
CA THR A 192 -8.78 21.31 60.58
C THR A 192 -7.74 20.71 61.54
N THR A 193 -7.51 21.39 62.66
CA THR A 193 -6.66 20.92 63.77
C THR A 193 -7.52 20.18 64.79
N ASN A 194 -7.19 18.91 65.08
CA ASN A 194 -7.82 18.12 66.13
C ASN A 194 -6.92 18.11 67.37
N ASN A 195 -7.37 18.70 68.48
CA ASN A 195 -6.85 18.46 69.82
C ASN A 195 -7.97 17.80 70.66
N PRO A 196 -7.73 16.63 71.28
CA PRO A 196 -8.62 16.12 72.33
C PRO A 196 -8.14 16.58 73.72
N GLY A 197 -9.11 16.89 74.58
CA GLY A 197 -8.88 17.45 75.92
C GLY A 197 -8.79 16.43 77.06
N SER A 198 -8.76 16.96 78.28
CA SER A 198 -9.15 16.31 79.56
C SER A 198 -9.09 17.42 80.64
N GLY A 199 -10.16 17.80 81.37
CA GLY A 199 -10.80 17.10 82.50
C GLY A 199 -9.92 17.19 83.76
N ALA A 200 -10.30 17.61 84.97
CA ALA A 200 -11.50 18.16 85.60
C ALA A 200 -11.11 18.68 87.01
N ASN A 201 -11.88 19.64 87.55
CA ASN A 201 -12.18 20.00 88.95
C ASN A 201 -11.10 19.98 90.06
N SER A 202 -10.99 21.08 90.82
CA SER A 202 -11.58 21.26 92.17
C SER A 202 -10.91 22.41 92.95
N SER A 203 -11.46 22.69 94.12
CA SER A 203 -11.71 23.98 94.76
C SER A 203 -10.83 24.32 95.98
N VAL A 204 -10.61 25.63 96.19
CA VAL A 204 -10.76 26.43 97.45
C VAL A 204 -9.78 26.24 98.66
N SER A 205 -9.25 27.42 99.05
CA SER A 205 -8.82 28.00 100.36
C SER A 205 -7.65 27.51 101.24
N ASP A 206 -6.87 28.54 101.60
CA ASP A 206 -6.39 29.00 102.91
C ASP A 206 -5.23 28.34 103.69
N GLN A 207 -4.25 29.23 103.90
CA GLN A 207 -3.54 29.57 105.15
C GLN A 207 -2.47 28.68 105.80
N SER A 208 -1.35 29.38 106.02
CA SER A 208 -0.50 29.40 107.22
C SER A 208 0.73 28.48 107.31
N ALA A 209 1.88 29.18 107.29
CA ALA A 209 3.09 28.99 108.07
C ALA A 209 3.33 27.66 108.80
N ARG A 210 4.54 27.13 108.53
CA ARG A 210 5.64 26.86 109.50
C ARG A 210 6.15 25.40 109.47
N LEU A 211 7.48 25.31 109.52
CA LEU A 211 8.36 24.19 109.88
C LEU A 211 8.59 23.11 108.82
N VAL A 212 9.76 23.19 108.20
CA VAL A 212 10.45 22.15 107.43
C VAL A 212 10.71 20.92 108.32
N PRO A 213 10.25 19.72 107.93
CA PRO A 213 10.80 18.46 108.40
C PRO A 213 11.60 17.80 107.26
N LYS A 214 12.73 17.20 107.62
CA LYS A 214 13.68 16.47 106.75
C LYS A 214 13.08 15.36 105.84
N VAL A 215 11.78 15.10 105.94
CA VAL A 215 11.01 14.10 105.20
C VAL A 215 10.56 14.62 103.82
N ASP A 216 10.37 15.94 103.66
CA ASP A 216 9.98 16.55 102.38
C ASP A 216 11.11 16.54 101.34
N VAL A 217 12.37 16.61 101.77
CA VAL A 217 13.53 16.61 100.87
C VAL A 217 13.71 15.24 100.21
N GLN A 218 13.45 14.16 100.94
CA GLN A 218 13.56 12.79 100.42
C GLN A 218 12.48 12.53 99.35
N ASN A 219 11.26 12.97 99.61
CA ASN A 219 10.12 12.83 98.69
C ASN A 219 10.28 13.74 97.46
N ALA A 220 10.78 14.96 97.64
CA ALA A 220 11.16 15.85 96.54
C ALA A 220 12.28 15.28 95.67
N LEU A 221 13.25 14.59 96.26
CA LEU A 221 14.33 13.92 95.54
C LEU A 221 13.83 12.72 94.73
N GLU A 222 12.92 11.91 95.29
CA GLU A 222 12.25 10.82 94.54
C GLU A 222 11.38 11.34 93.39
N GLN A 223 10.63 12.43 93.61
CA GLN A 223 9.89 13.09 92.55
C GLN A 223 10.81 13.65 91.46
N SER A 224 11.95 14.23 91.84
CA SER A 224 12.94 14.73 90.89
C SER A 224 13.58 13.61 90.07
N ASN A 225 13.85 12.45 90.67
CA ASN A 225 14.39 11.29 89.96
C ASN A 225 13.36 10.72 88.97
N ARG A 226 12.08 10.63 89.36
CA ARG A 226 11.00 10.22 88.45
C ARG A 226 10.84 11.19 87.28
N LEU A 227 10.94 12.49 87.53
CA LEU A 227 10.93 13.52 86.49
C LEU A 227 12.13 13.40 85.55
N ALA A 228 13.31 13.10 86.08
CA ALA A 228 14.52 12.88 85.28
C ALA A 228 14.38 11.62 84.39
N GLU A 229 13.82 10.53 84.90
CA GLU A 229 13.52 9.34 84.10
C GLU A 229 12.50 9.61 83.00
N GLN A 230 11.43 10.35 83.31
CA GLN A 230 10.44 10.76 82.30
C GLN A 230 11.06 11.68 81.23
N ALA A 231 11.94 12.60 81.63
CA ALA A 231 12.68 13.45 80.70
C ALA A 231 13.61 12.63 79.79
N ASN A 232 14.32 11.63 80.34
CA ASN A 232 15.17 10.74 79.55
C ASN A 232 14.36 9.91 78.55
N GLN A 233 13.20 9.38 78.95
CA GLN A 233 12.30 8.67 78.03
C GLN A 233 11.74 9.58 76.91
N LEU A 234 11.46 10.85 77.23
CA LEU A 234 11.07 11.86 76.25
C LEU A 234 12.20 12.18 75.26
N ILE A 235 13.43 12.31 75.75
CA ILE A 235 14.62 12.52 74.91
C ILE A 235 14.83 11.31 73.98
N GLU A 236 14.70 10.09 74.49
CA GLU A 236 14.86 8.88 73.67
C GLU A 236 13.78 8.78 72.58
N ARG A 237 12.52 9.09 72.91
CA ARG A 237 11.45 9.17 71.89
C ARG A 237 11.70 10.30 70.89
N SER A 238 12.21 11.44 71.34
CA SER A 238 12.56 12.56 70.46
C SER A 238 13.65 12.16 69.46
N ASN A 239 14.68 11.44 69.92
CA ASN A 239 15.74 10.93 69.06
C ASN A 239 15.21 9.91 68.03
N GLN A 240 14.33 8.98 68.44
CA GLN A 240 13.70 8.04 67.51
C GLN A 240 12.84 8.74 66.45
N ILE A 241 12.16 9.83 66.81
CA ILE A 241 11.39 10.65 65.86
C ILE A 241 12.34 11.36 64.90
N ALA A 242 13.43 11.95 65.39
CA ALA A 242 14.44 12.60 64.55
C ALA A 242 15.08 11.62 63.54
N GLU A 243 15.39 10.39 63.97
CA GLU A 243 15.94 9.37 63.11
C GLU A 243 14.95 8.90 62.03
N ARG A 244 13.67 8.72 62.38
CA ARG A 244 12.62 8.45 61.39
C ARG A 244 12.44 9.61 60.41
N SER A 245 12.52 10.85 60.89
CA SER A 245 12.43 12.04 60.05
C SER A 245 13.57 12.08 59.02
N ASN A 246 14.79 11.74 59.44
CA ASN A 246 15.94 11.65 58.53
C ASN A 246 15.75 10.55 57.48
N GLN A 247 15.26 9.36 57.87
CA GLN A 247 14.98 8.27 56.93
C GLN A 247 13.90 8.62 55.90
N ILE A 248 12.90 9.42 56.29
CA ILE A 248 11.87 9.91 55.36
C ILE A 248 12.47 10.92 54.38
N ALA A 249 13.30 11.86 54.87
CA ALA A 249 13.99 12.83 54.02
C ALA A 249 14.90 12.14 52.98
N GLU A 250 15.63 11.11 53.40
CA GLU A 250 16.52 10.35 52.53
C GLU A 250 15.75 9.58 51.44
N ARG A 251 14.63 8.94 51.79
CA ARG A 251 13.73 8.32 50.80
C ARG A 251 13.12 9.34 49.85
N SER A 252 12.77 10.53 50.34
CA SER A 252 12.23 11.60 49.49
C SER A 252 13.26 12.06 48.45
N ASN A 253 14.53 12.19 48.83
CA ASN A 253 15.60 12.55 47.91
C ASN A 253 15.83 11.47 46.84
N GLN A 254 15.83 10.19 47.21
CA GLN A 254 15.95 9.09 46.25
C GLN A 254 14.81 9.07 45.23
N LEU A 255 13.60 9.43 45.67
CA LEU A 255 12.41 9.47 44.82
C LEU A 255 12.48 10.65 43.85
N ALA A 256 13.03 11.80 44.27
CA ALA A 256 13.30 12.95 43.42
C ALA A 256 14.36 12.61 42.34
N GLU A 257 15.49 12.01 42.72
CA GLU A 257 16.53 11.61 41.76
C GLU A 257 16.00 10.62 40.70
N ARG A 258 15.16 9.66 41.12
CA ARG A 258 14.54 8.71 40.20
C ARG A 258 13.54 9.38 39.24
N SER A 259 12.85 10.42 39.71
CA SER A 259 11.98 11.24 38.87
C SER A 259 12.78 12.02 37.83
N ASP A 260 13.90 12.63 38.23
CA ASP A 260 14.76 13.39 37.32
C ASP A 260 15.36 12.49 36.23
N GLN A 261 15.84 11.29 36.59
CA GLN A 261 16.29 10.29 35.62
C GLN A 261 15.19 9.88 34.65
N SER A 262 13.95 9.73 35.12
CA SER A 262 12.81 9.41 34.26
C SER A 262 12.52 10.56 33.27
N PHE A 263 12.66 11.81 33.70
CA PHE A 263 12.51 12.99 32.83
C PHE A 263 13.61 13.05 31.77
N GLU A 264 14.87 12.80 32.14
CA GLU A 264 15.98 12.74 31.18
C GLU A 264 15.77 11.63 30.13
N HIS A 265 15.33 10.45 30.55
CA HIS A 265 14.99 9.36 29.63
C HIS A 265 13.85 9.73 28.68
N SER A 266 12.83 10.42 29.17
CA SER A 266 11.71 10.90 28.34
C SER A 266 12.16 11.93 27.31
N ASN A 267 13.00 12.90 27.71
CA ASN A 267 13.56 13.90 26.79
C ASN A 267 14.42 13.24 25.70
N LYS A 268 15.26 12.28 26.06
CA LYS A 268 16.09 11.54 25.10
C LYS A 268 15.25 10.72 24.12
N LEU A 269 14.10 10.19 24.57
CA LEU A 269 13.15 9.52 23.70
C LEU A 269 12.48 10.50 22.73
N ALA A 270 12.08 11.68 23.22
CA ALA A 270 11.50 12.74 22.38
C ALA A 270 12.48 13.23 21.31
N GLU A 271 13.76 13.42 21.64
CA GLU A 271 14.82 13.76 20.67
C GLU A 271 14.94 12.69 19.58
N ARG A 272 14.97 11.41 19.95
CA ARG A 272 15.01 10.30 18.97
C ARG A 272 13.78 10.29 18.07
N PHE A 273 12.60 10.59 18.60
CA PHE A 273 11.38 10.70 17.80
C PHE A 273 11.48 11.84 16.78
N ASN A 274 12.00 13.00 17.19
CA ASN A 274 12.20 14.12 16.28
C ASN A 274 13.21 13.79 15.17
N GLU A 275 14.33 13.13 15.50
CA GLU A 275 15.31 12.68 14.50
C GLU A 275 14.70 11.71 13.47
N LEU A 276 13.85 10.78 13.93
CA LEU A 276 13.14 9.85 13.04
C LEU A 276 12.15 10.60 12.14
N PHE A 277 11.45 11.60 12.68
CA PHE A 277 10.51 12.40 11.92
C PHE A 277 11.20 13.23 10.82
N GLU A 278 12.35 13.83 11.14
CA GLU A 278 13.17 14.54 10.16
C GLU A 278 13.68 13.62 9.04
N ARG A 279 14.15 12.41 9.39
CA ARG A 279 14.55 11.40 8.38
C ARG A 279 13.38 10.99 7.49
N LEU A 280 12.18 10.84 8.06
CA LEU A 280 10.98 10.49 7.30
C LEU A 280 10.60 11.60 6.31
N ASN A 281 10.66 12.86 6.75
CA ASN A 281 10.42 14.01 5.88
C ASN A 281 11.43 14.07 4.73
N GLN A 282 12.72 13.88 5.02
CA GLN A 282 13.76 13.88 3.99
C GLN A 282 13.53 12.76 2.96
N HIS A 283 13.13 11.57 3.41
CA HIS A 283 12.80 10.46 2.50
C HIS A 283 11.55 10.75 1.66
N SER A 284 10.53 11.37 2.25
CA SER A 284 9.32 11.82 1.53
C SER A 284 9.67 12.82 0.42
N GLU A 285 10.52 13.80 0.72
CA GLU A 285 10.96 14.79 -0.26
C GLU A 285 11.79 14.17 -1.39
N GLN A 286 12.70 13.24 -1.07
CA GLN A 286 13.42 12.47 -2.08
C GLN A 286 12.48 11.66 -2.97
N SER A 287 11.48 11.00 -2.38
CA SER A 287 10.46 10.24 -3.11
C SER A 287 9.69 11.13 -4.10
N ASN A 288 9.28 12.32 -3.66
CA ASN A 288 8.61 13.30 -4.53
C ASN A 288 9.50 13.72 -5.70
N GLN A 289 10.79 14.02 -5.46
CA GLN A 289 11.72 14.34 -6.55
C GLN A 289 11.91 13.17 -7.52
N HIS A 290 11.94 11.93 -7.05
CA HIS A 290 11.98 10.74 -7.92
C HIS A 290 10.71 10.63 -8.77
N HIS A 291 9.54 10.90 -8.17
CA HIS A 291 8.27 10.90 -8.87
C HIS A 291 8.21 11.97 -9.97
N GLU A 292 8.69 13.19 -9.69
CA GLU A 292 8.79 14.26 -10.69
C GLU A 292 9.71 13.88 -11.86
N ARG A 293 10.88 13.29 -11.57
CA ARG A 293 11.79 12.81 -12.62
C ARG A 293 11.15 11.70 -13.47
N ALA A 294 10.40 10.79 -12.86
CA ALA A 294 9.67 9.75 -13.57
C ALA A 294 8.58 10.35 -14.48
N ASN A 295 7.81 11.31 -14.00
CA ASN A 295 6.79 12.01 -14.80
C ASN A 295 7.42 12.74 -15.99
N HIS A 296 8.55 13.41 -15.80
CA HIS A 296 9.27 14.05 -16.91
C HIS A 296 9.74 13.04 -17.96
N LEU A 297 10.19 11.84 -17.56
CA LEU A 297 10.55 10.78 -18.50
C LEU A 297 9.34 10.27 -19.29
N VAL A 298 8.21 10.05 -18.60
CA VAL A 298 6.93 9.65 -19.22
C VAL A 298 6.46 10.69 -20.22
N GLU A 299 6.62 11.98 -19.96
CA GLU A 299 6.25 13.04 -20.92
C GLU A 299 7.18 13.09 -22.15
N LYS A 300 8.46 12.73 -21.99
CA LYS A 300 9.45 12.76 -23.07
C LYS A 300 9.43 11.52 -23.96
N LEU A 301 8.96 10.39 -23.45
CA LEU A 301 8.94 9.11 -24.15
C LEU A 301 8.06 9.16 -25.44
N PRO A 302 6.82 9.68 -25.43
CA PRO A 302 5.99 9.79 -26.63
C PRO A 302 6.67 10.56 -27.76
N LYS A 303 7.30 11.70 -27.45
CA LYS A 303 8.03 12.53 -28.44
C LYS A 303 9.18 11.76 -29.08
N SER A 304 9.84 10.87 -28.33
CA SER A 304 10.95 10.06 -28.83
C SER A 304 10.45 8.89 -29.68
N VAL A 305 9.35 8.25 -29.25
CA VAL A 305 8.69 7.17 -30.00
C VAL A 305 8.11 7.69 -31.32
N GLU A 306 7.52 8.89 -31.32
CA GLU A 306 7.01 9.54 -32.53
C GLU A 306 8.13 9.79 -33.55
N LYS A 307 9.25 10.39 -33.10
CA LYS A 307 10.45 10.59 -33.95
C LYS A 307 10.99 9.28 -34.51
N LEU A 308 11.00 8.21 -33.71
CA LEU A 308 11.40 6.87 -34.17
C LEU A 308 10.43 6.34 -35.23
N GLY A 309 9.13 6.48 -35.01
CA GLY A 309 8.10 6.09 -35.97
C GLY A 309 8.26 6.82 -37.31
N ASP A 310 8.55 8.11 -37.29
CA ASP A 310 8.79 8.89 -38.51
C ASP A 310 10.08 8.48 -39.22
N ALA A 311 11.16 8.21 -38.49
CA ALA A 311 12.38 7.66 -39.07
C ALA A 311 12.12 6.30 -39.75
N LEU A 312 11.36 5.41 -39.09
CA LEU A 312 11.00 4.11 -39.66
C LEU A 312 10.12 4.24 -40.91
N LYS A 313 9.18 5.20 -40.96
CA LYS A 313 8.41 5.50 -42.19
C LYS A 313 9.34 5.93 -43.33
N VAL A 314 10.31 6.80 -43.06
CA VAL A 314 11.28 7.25 -44.07
C VAL A 314 12.12 6.08 -44.58
N ILE A 315 12.64 5.24 -43.66
CA ILE A 315 13.39 4.03 -44.01
C ILE A 315 12.55 3.10 -44.88
N ASN A 316 11.29 2.86 -44.52
CA ASN A 316 10.40 2.00 -45.30
C ASN A 316 10.20 2.52 -46.73
N LYS A 317 10.00 3.84 -46.90
CA LYS A 317 9.90 4.47 -48.23
C LYS A 317 11.16 4.27 -49.07
N VAL A 318 12.34 4.38 -48.46
CA VAL A 318 13.62 4.12 -49.14
C VAL A 318 13.72 2.66 -49.57
N LEU A 319 13.36 1.71 -48.69
CA LEU A 319 13.39 0.28 -49.00
C LEU A 319 12.44 -0.09 -50.14
N VAL A 320 11.22 0.47 -50.15
CA VAL A 320 10.25 0.30 -51.25
C VAL A 320 10.84 0.80 -52.58
N ARG A 321 11.48 1.97 -52.59
CA ARG A 321 12.13 2.52 -53.80
C ARG A 321 13.31 1.66 -54.27
N ILE A 322 14.11 1.14 -53.34
CA ILE A 322 15.19 0.19 -53.66
C ILE A 322 14.60 -1.08 -54.28
N GLN A 323 13.50 -1.58 -53.72
CA GLN A 323 12.81 -2.76 -54.25
C GLN A 323 12.29 -2.51 -55.68
N HIS A 324 11.64 -1.38 -55.93
CA HIS A 324 11.22 -0.99 -57.29
C HIS A 324 12.42 -0.88 -58.24
N ALA A 325 13.53 -0.26 -57.80
CA ALA A 325 14.72 -0.14 -58.62
C ALA A 325 15.33 -1.50 -58.99
N ILE A 326 15.30 -2.47 -58.07
CA ILE A 326 15.74 -3.85 -58.33
C ILE A 326 14.84 -4.50 -59.39
N VAL A 327 13.51 -4.43 -59.22
CA VAL A 327 12.54 -4.99 -60.17
C VAL A 327 12.75 -4.40 -61.57
N ARG A 328 12.87 -3.07 -61.64
CA ARG A 328 13.12 -2.31 -62.88
C ARG A 328 14.44 -2.67 -63.57
N SER A 329 15.47 -3.04 -62.79
CA SER A 329 16.80 -3.36 -63.33
C SER A 329 16.94 -4.78 -63.90
N HIS A 330 15.91 -5.63 -63.73
CA HIS A 330 15.94 -7.00 -64.21
C HIS A 330 15.78 -7.06 -65.73
N ARG A 331 16.73 -7.66 -66.45
CA ARG A 331 16.65 -7.80 -67.92
C ARG A 331 15.48 -8.67 -68.36
N GLY A 332 14.74 -8.23 -69.36
CA GLY A 332 13.55 -8.93 -69.85
C GLY A 332 12.37 -8.81 -68.89
N ASN A 333 12.29 -7.67 -68.19
CA ASN A 333 11.14 -7.36 -67.36
C ASN A 333 9.86 -7.28 -68.21
N THR A 334 8.73 -7.69 -67.65
CA THR A 334 7.41 -7.60 -68.32
C THR A 334 6.37 -7.11 -67.32
N ILE A 335 5.16 -6.84 -67.78
CA ILE A 335 4.06 -6.42 -66.91
C ILE A 335 3.73 -7.43 -65.79
N ASP A 336 4.13 -8.70 -65.94
CA ASP A 336 3.94 -9.73 -64.90
C ASP A 336 4.73 -9.42 -63.61
N ALA A 337 5.80 -8.63 -63.70
CA ALA A 337 6.58 -8.20 -62.55
C ALA A 337 5.87 -7.15 -61.67
N LEU A 338 4.70 -6.64 -62.09
CA LEU A 338 3.78 -5.91 -61.22
C LEU A 338 3.54 -6.65 -59.90
N GLY A 339 3.46 -7.98 -59.94
CA GLY A 339 3.29 -8.82 -58.77
C GLY A 339 4.42 -8.75 -57.75
N CYS A 340 5.60 -8.31 -58.18
CA CYS A 340 6.76 -8.16 -57.34
C CYS A 340 6.78 -6.80 -56.63
N LEU A 341 6.08 -5.78 -57.12
CA LEU A 341 6.10 -4.44 -56.52
C LEU A 341 5.45 -4.43 -55.14
N VAL A 342 6.15 -3.82 -54.18
CA VAL A 342 5.62 -3.57 -52.83
C VAL A 342 5.10 -2.13 -52.67
N ASN A 343 4.14 -1.91 -51.80
CA ASN A 343 3.67 -0.57 -51.42
C ASN A 343 4.37 -0.04 -50.15
N GLU A 344 4.05 1.19 -49.74
CA GLU A 344 4.56 1.80 -48.50
C GLU A 344 4.11 1.08 -47.21
N GLU A 345 3.25 0.06 -47.29
CA GLU A 345 2.88 -0.82 -46.17
C GLU A 345 3.66 -2.16 -46.18
N GLY A 346 4.54 -2.37 -47.17
CA GLY A 346 5.29 -3.62 -47.34
C GLY A 346 4.48 -4.79 -47.91
N LYS A 347 3.27 -4.53 -48.42
CA LYS A 347 2.41 -5.52 -49.09
C LYS A 347 2.74 -5.56 -50.58
N THR A 348 2.52 -6.69 -51.26
CA THR A 348 2.59 -6.77 -52.73
C THR A 348 1.20 -6.67 -53.34
N ALA A 349 1.12 -6.20 -54.58
CA ALA A 349 -0.14 -5.95 -55.27
C ALA A 349 -0.98 -7.24 -55.50
N LEU A 350 -0.41 -8.43 -55.30
CA LEU A 350 -1.00 -9.73 -55.71
C LEU A 350 -1.17 -10.77 -54.59
N PHE A 351 -1.60 -10.38 -53.39
CA PHE A 351 -1.99 -11.35 -52.36
C PHE A 351 -3.45 -11.83 -52.52
N SER A 352 -3.67 -12.80 -53.42
CA SER A 352 -4.28 -14.12 -53.10
C SER A 352 -4.26 -15.03 -54.34
N LYS A 353 -4.20 -16.35 -54.11
CA LYS A 353 -4.00 -17.49 -55.04
C LYS A 353 -4.90 -17.59 -56.29
N LEU A 354 -5.67 -16.57 -56.68
CA LEU A 354 -6.64 -16.63 -57.79
C LEU A 354 -6.71 -15.41 -58.74
N LYS A 355 -5.76 -14.46 -58.71
CA LYS A 355 -5.97 -13.15 -59.39
C LYS A 355 -4.99 -12.74 -60.49
N ARG A 356 -4.02 -13.57 -60.88
CA ARG A 356 -3.17 -13.24 -62.06
C ARG A 356 -3.96 -13.33 -63.37
N GLN A 357 -4.83 -14.34 -63.52
CA GLN A 357 -5.65 -14.54 -64.73
C GLN A 357 -6.71 -13.45 -64.92
N ASN A 358 -7.28 -12.86 -63.86
CA ASN A 358 -8.39 -11.91 -63.98
C ASN A 358 -7.96 -10.42 -64.06
N ILE A 359 -6.76 -10.06 -63.62
CA ILE A 359 -6.29 -8.66 -63.61
C ILE A 359 -5.50 -8.32 -64.87
N LEU A 360 -4.76 -9.28 -65.43
CA LEU A 360 -3.95 -9.13 -66.65
C LEU A 360 -4.47 -10.08 -67.73
N ASP A 361 -5.74 -9.90 -68.10
CA ASP A 361 -6.37 -10.65 -69.18
C ASP A 361 -5.73 -10.24 -70.52
N ARG A 362 -4.64 -10.92 -70.92
CA ARG A 362 -3.94 -10.67 -72.20
C ARG A 362 -4.76 -11.11 -73.42
N THR A 363 -5.80 -11.92 -73.23
CA THR A 363 -6.58 -12.50 -74.33
C THR A 363 -7.88 -11.74 -74.55
N SER A 364 -7.96 -11.14 -75.73
CA SER A 364 -9.13 -10.54 -76.35
C SER A 364 -10.36 -11.47 -76.32
N GLN A 365 -11.33 -11.22 -75.44
CA GLN A 365 -12.68 -11.71 -75.68
C GLN A 365 -13.74 -10.73 -75.12
N SER A 366 -14.48 -10.18 -76.09
CA SER A 366 -15.80 -9.56 -76.00
C SER A 366 -15.96 -8.23 -75.25
N GLY A 367 -16.52 -7.23 -75.96
CA GLY A 367 -17.27 -6.09 -75.42
C GLY A 367 -16.50 -4.81 -75.11
N ASN A 368 -16.54 -3.82 -76.01
CA ASN A 368 -16.27 -2.38 -75.77
C ASN A 368 -15.10 -2.01 -74.82
N ARG A 369 -13.89 -2.47 -75.13
CA ARG A 369 -12.66 -2.34 -74.31
C ARG A 369 -11.71 -1.17 -74.68
N ALA A 370 -12.19 -0.06 -75.25
CA ALA A 370 -11.30 1.09 -75.49
C ALA A 370 -10.89 1.78 -74.18
N ASN A 371 -11.83 1.90 -73.23
CA ASN A 371 -11.70 2.75 -72.04
C ASN A 371 -10.98 2.08 -70.86
N CYS A 372 -10.39 0.89 -71.04
CA CYS A 372 -9.78 0.11 -69.97
C CYS A 372 -8.34 -0.34 -70.26
N ARG A 373 -7.78 0.16 -71.36
CA ARG A 373 -6.39 -0.09 -71.78
C ARG A 373 -5.43 0.77 -70.97
N LEU A 374 -4.27 0.21 -70.66
CA LEU A 374 -3.15 0.87 -70.01
C LEU A 374 -1.87 0.47 -70.75
N GLN A 375 -1.07 1.44 -71.20
CA GLN A 375 0.15 1.21 -71.97
C GLN A 375 1.37 1.51 -71.11
N VAL A 376 2.04 0.49 -70.58
CA VAL A 376 3.17 0.65 -69.68
C VAL A 376 4.48 0.57 -70.48
N VAL A 377 5.40 1.51 -70.27
CA VAL A 377 6.73 1.48 -70.88
C VAL A 377 7.65 0.57 -70.07
N ILE A 378 8.24 -0.43 -70.71
CA ILE A 378 9.23 -1.34 -70.10
C ILE A 378 10.39 -1.52 -71.08
N GLU A 379 11.62 -1.23 -70.64
CA GLU A 379 12.85 -1.33 -71.46
C GLU A 379 12.76 -0.57 -72.82
N GLY A 380 11.99 0.52 -72.87
CA GLY A 380 11.77 1.31 -74.09
C GLY A 380 10.74 0.74 -75.08
N GLY A 381 10.13 -0.41 -74.77
CA GLY A 381 8.95 -0.95 -75.44
C GLY A 381 7.66 -0.63 -74.70
N TRP A 382 6.51 -0.66 -75.40
CA TRP A 382 5.18 -0.50 -74.79
C TRP A 382 4.53 -1.87 -74.61
N GLU A 383 4.15 -2.21 -73.37
CA GLU A 383 3.30 -3.36 -73.07
C GLU A 383 1.86 -2.88 -72.78
N GLU A 384 0.87 -3.49 -73.44
CA GLU A 384 -0.54 -3.18 -73.22
C GLU A 384 -1.13 -4.15 -72.19
N CYS A 385 -1.76 -3.60 -71.16
CA CYS A 385 -2.56 -4.35 -70.20
C CYS A 385 -3.98 -3.78 -70.04
N PHE A 386 -4.89 -4.61 -69.54
CA PHE A 386 -6.29 -4.27 -69.40
C PHE A 386 -6.69 -4.27 -67.92
N ILE A 387 -7.02 -3.09 -67.37
CA ILE A 387 -7.39 -2.95 -65.96
C ILE A 387 -8.78 -2.32 -65.89
N PRO A 388 -9.84 -3.02 -65.46
CA PRO A 388 -11.16 -2.42 -65.35
C PRO A 388 -11.23 -1.38 -64.20
N ASP A 389 -12.17 -0.43 -64.28
CA ASP A 389 -12.28 0.71 -63.34
C ASP A 389 -12.41 0.30 -61.86
N ASN A 390 -13.05 -0.84 -61.60
CA ASN A 390 -13.17 -1.40 -60.24
C ASN A 390 -11.81 -1.83 -59.64
N TRP A 391 -10.86 -2.23 -60.47
CA TRP A 391 -9.49 -2.59 -60.08
C TRP A 391 -8.54 -1.40 -60.13
N LEU A 392 -8.79 -0.46 -61.03
CA LEU A 392 -7.99 0.73 -61.20
C LEU A 392 -7.93 1.55 -59.90
N GLY A 393 -9.06 1.80 -59.25
CA GLY A 393 -9.08 2.52 -57.98
C GLY A 393 -8.43 1.76 -56.82
N GLU A 394 -8.52 0.43 -56.80
CA GLU A 394 -7.80 -0.40 -55.82
C GLU A 394 -6.28 -0.32 -56.00
N LEU A 395 -5.77 -0.39 -57.24
CA LEU A 395 -4.33 -0.32 -57.53
C LEU A 395 -3.75 1.07 -57.28
N VAL A 396 -4.47 2.11 -57.69
CA VAL A 396 -4.09 3.51 -57.46
C VAL A 396 -4.08 3.85 -55.96
N ARG A 397 -5.01 3.29 -55.19
CA ARG A 397 -5.01 3.36 -53.72
C ARG A 397 -3.85 2.56 -53.14
N PHE A 398 -3.65 1.33 -53.60
CA PHE A 398 -2.62 0.42 -53.10
C PHE A 398 -1.21 1.03 -53.15
N PHE A 399 -0.87 1.73 -54.24
CA PHE A 399 0.42 2.39 -54.42
C PHE A 399 0.48 3.83 -53.83
N GLY A 400 -0.57 4.30 -53.16
CA GLY A 400 -0.60 5.62 -52.55
C GLY A 400 -0.69 6.79 -53.55
N ILE A 401 -1.09 6.54 -54.80
CA ILE A 401 -1.20 7.54 -55.87
C ILE A 401 -2.64 8.02 -56.11
N GLY A 402 -3.60 7.57 -55.28
CA GLY A 402 -5.02 7.88 -55.40
C GLY A 402 -5.51 9.19 -54.78
N LYS A 403 -4.60 10.01 -54.22
CA LYS A 403 -4.98 11.29 -53.61
C LYS A 403 -5.68 12.19 -54.63
N GLY A 404 -6.89 12.62 -54.29
CA GLY A 404 -7.74 13.45 -55.16
C GLY A 404 -8.55 12.70 -56.21
N ILE A 405 -8.28 11.41 -56.42
CA ILE A 405 -8.89 10.57 -57.46
C ILE A 405 -9.90 9.59 -56.87
N CYS A 406 -9.55 8.91 -55.77
CA CYS A 406 -10.47 8.00 -55.08
C CYS A 406 -11.47 8.78 -54.23
N GLU A 407 -12.69 8.25 -54.05
CA GLU A 407 -13.76 8.90 -53.27
C GLU A 407 -13.33 9.15 -51.82
N ASN A 408 -12.73 8.15 -51.18
CA ASN A 408 -12.20 8.18 -49.82
C ASN A 408 -10.89 7.39 -49.74
N GLU A 409 -10.02 7.67 -48.76
CA GLU A 409 -8.72 6.99 -48.58
C GLU A 409 -8.87 5.48 -48.29
N SER A 410 -10.03 5.07 -47.76
CA SER A 410 -10.37 3.68 -47.43
C SER A 410 -11.17 2.94 -48.53
N SER A 411 -11.60 3.62 -49.59
CA SER A 411 -12.43 3.05 -50.67
C SER A 411 -11.64 2.96 -51.97
N GLY A 412 -11.61 1.80 -52.62
CA GLY A 412 -11.05 1.65 -53.97
C GLY A 412 -11.96 2.17 -55.09
N LYS A 413 -13.04 2.91 -54.77
CA LYS A 413 -13.92 3.54 -55.76
C LYS A 413 -13.33 4.85 -56.25
N LEU A 414 -13.34 5.03 -57.57
CA LEU A 414 -12.94 6.26 -58.25
C LEU A 414 -14.07 7.29 -58.21
N LYS A 415 -13.73 8.56 -58.07
CA LYS A 415 -14.68 9.66 -58.28
C LYS A 415 -15.19 9.67 -59.72
N ALA A 416 -16.43 10.09 -59.91
CA ALA A 416 -17.04 10.22 -61.24
C ALA A 416 -16.15 11.08 -62.17
N GLY A 417 -15.85 10.56 -63.36
CA GLY A 417 -15.02 11.25 -64.38
C GLY A 417 -13.51 11.26 -64.11
N LYS A 418 -13.01 10.57 -63.07
CA LYS A 418 -11.58 10.52 -62.74
C LYS A 418 -10.84 9.29 -63.26
N SER A 419 -11.51 8.41 -64.01
CA SER A 419 -10.90 7.18 -64.53
C SER A 419 -9.68 7.43 -65.42
N ASP A 420 -9.72 8.38 -66.35
CA ASP A 420 -8.59 8.66 -67.25
C ASP A 420 -7.38 9.21 -66.48
N GLU A 421 -7.61 10.11 -65.52
CA GLU A 421 -6.55 10.63 -64.65
C GLU A 421 -5.92 9.51 -63.81
N ALA A 422 -6.74 8.59 -63.29
CA ALA A 422 -6.27 7.42 -62.53
C ALA A 422 -5.42 6.49 -63.38
N ARG A 423 -5.81 6.26 -64.65
CA ARG A 423 -5.04 5.46 -65.61
C ARG A 423 -3.70 6.11 -65.91
N ASN A 424 -3.67 7.41 -66.20
CA ASN A 424 -2.41 8.10 -66.49
C ASN A 424 -1.45 8.03 -65.29
N LYS A 425 -1.92 8.29 -64.06
CA LYS A 425 -1.06 8.17 -62.88
C LYS A 425 -0.55 6.75 -62.64
N LEU A 426 -1.40 5.75 -62.85
CA LEU A 426 -0.98 4.35 -62.72
C LEU A 426 0.02 3.97 -63.83
N CYS A 427 -0.20 4.44 -65.05
CA CYS A 427 0.72 4.25 -66.18
C CYS A 427 2.11 4.80 -65.88
N ASP A 428 2.18 6.06 -65.46
CA ASP A 428 3.44 6.75 -65.14
C ASP A 428 4.17 6.03 -64.00
N TYR A 429 3.42 5.64 -62.97
CA TYR A 429 3.96 4.92 -61.82
C TYR A 429 4.54 3.55 -62.22
N LEU A 430 3.77 2.74 -62.96
CA LEU A 430 4.20 1.41 -63.39
C LEU A 430 5.36 1.48 -64.37
N SER A 431 5.34 2.44 -65.30
CA SER A 431 6.44 2.65 -66.25
C SER A 431 7.72 3.03 -65.51
N SER A 432 7.62 3.87 -64.46
CA SER A 432 8.78 4.20 -63.61
C SER A 432 9.25 3.04 -62.73
N ALA A 433 8.36 2.14 -62.32
CA ALA A 433 8.69 1.04 -61.40
C ALA A 433 9.13 -0.25 -62.12
N LEU A 434 8.76 -0.42 -63.39
CA LEU A 434 9.05 -1.60 -64.20
C LEU A 434 10.02 -1.32 -65.36
N GLY A 435 10.12 -0.09 -65.88
CA GLY A 435 10.84 0.22 -67.13
C GLY A 435 12.20 0.92 -67.04
#